data_AF-A0A1I4DVY5-F1
#
_entry.id   AF-A0A1I4DVY5-F1
#
_cell.length_a   1.000
_cell.length_b   1.000
_cell.length_c   1.000
_cell.angle_alpha   90.00
_cell.angle_beta   90.00
_cell.angle_gamma   90.00
#
_symmetry.space_group_name_H-M   'P 1'
#
loop_
_entity.id
_entity.type
_entity.pdbx_description
1 polymer ?
#
loop_
_entity_poly.entity_id
_entity_poly.type
_entity_poly.pdbx_seq_one_letter_code
_entity_poly.pdbx_strand_id
1 'polypeptide(L)' 'MTIISVPRCRFIAEEIALDIVGWSLSELRYAQDYNGYPIPIRLSDMLVLETENIVRWARSRQFQVVRHTIAGA' A
#
# COMPACT_ATOMS: atom_id res chain seq x y z
N MET A 1 12.45 7.56 12.05
CA MET A 1 11.38 6.54 11.97
C MET A 1 10.43 6.98 10.87
N THR A 2 10.23 6.17 9.84
CA THR A 2 9.42 6.56 8.67
C THR A 2 7.96 6.26 8.95
N ILE A 3 7.10 7.25 8.73
CA ILE A 3 5.65 7.14 8.89
C ILE A 3 5.03 6.87 7.52
N ILE A 4 4.17 5.86 7.42
CA ILE A 4 3.34 5.64 6.25
C ILE A 4 1.87 5.88 6.59
N SER A 5 1.17 6.51 5.66
CA SER A 5 -0.25 6.86 5.78
C SER A 5 -1.08 5.89 4.96
N VAL A 6 -1.84 5.00 5.61
CA VAL A 6 -2.67 4.00 4.92
C VAL A 6 -4.15 4.34 5.10
N PRO A 7 -4.95 4.50 4.03
CA PRO A 7 -6.36 4.82 4.16
C PRO A 7 -7.17 3.68 4.79
N ARG A 8 -8.21 4.01 5.55
CA ARG A 8 -9.16 3.06 6.14
C ARG A 8 -10.17 2.59 5.09
N CYS A 9 -9.72 1.73 4.19
CA CYS A 9 -10.55 1.04 3.22
C CYS A 9 -10.04 -0.40 3.05
N ARG A 10 -10.85 -1.31 2.48
CA ARG A 10 -10.41 -2.70 2.29
C ARG A 10 -9.37 -2.83 1.18
N PHE A 11 -9.58 -2.12 0.09
CA PHE A 11 -8.75 -2.15 -1.12
C PHE A 11 -8.38 -0.74 -1.52
N ILE A 12 -7.18 -0.58 -2.06
CA ILE A 12 -6.76 0.60 -2.82
C ILE A 12 -6.36 0.15 -4.23
N ALA A 13 -6.53 1.03 -5.20
CA ALA A 13 -5.94 0.82 -6.52
C ALA A 13 -4.41 0.78 -6.39
N GLU A 14 -3.76 0.00 -7.24
CA GLU A 14 -2.29 -0.12 -7.24
C GLU A 14 -1.60 1.24 -7.38
N GLU A 15 -2.17 2.13 -8.19
CA GLU A 15 -1.68 3.48 -8.42
C GLU A 15 -1.66 4.30 -7.12
N ILE A 16 -2.65 4.11 -6.23
CA ILE A 16 -2.71 4.80 -4.92
C ILE A 16 -1.63 4.25 -3.97
N ALA A 17 -1.20 3.00 -4.14
CA ALA A 17 -0.15 2.43 -3.29
C ALA A 17 1.20 3.12 -3.52
N LEU A 18 1.45 3.66 -4.73
CA LEU A 18 2.64 4.46 -5.04
C LEU A 18 2.72 5.68 -4.12
N ASP A 19 1.61 6.38 -3.94
CA ASP A 19 1.53 7.61 -3.14
C ASP A 19 1.73 7.34 -1.63
N ILE A 20 1.32 6.18 -1.13
CA ILE A 20 1.45 5.81 0.29
C ILE A 20 2.92 5.74 0.73
N VAL A 21 3.78 5.24 -0.15
CA VAL A 21 5.20 5.00 0.11
C VAL A 21 6.13 5.97 -0.63
N GLY A 22 5.56 6.82 -1.49
CA GLY A 22 6.31 7.80 -2.29
C GLY A 22 7.21 7.15 -3.33
N TRP A 23 6.75 6.05 -3.93
CA TRP A 23 7.52 5.26 -4.89
C TRP A 23 7.08 5.50 -6.33
N SER A 24 8.04 5.40 -7.25
CA SER A 24 7.77 5.18 -8.67
C SER A 24 7.23 3.76 -8.91
N LEU A 25 6.62 3.55 -10.09
CA LEU A 25 6.14 2.22 -10.49
C LEU A 25 7.27 1.17 -10.50
N SER A 26 8.47 1.56 -10.93
CA SER A 26 9.64 0.66 -10.95
C SER A 26 10.08 0.26 -9.54
N GLU A 27 10.06 1.19 -8.59
CA GLU A 27 10.37 0.90 -7.17
C GLU A 27 9.31 0.01 -6.53
N LEU A 28 8.03 0.22 -6.85
CA LEU A 28 6.95 -0.66 -6.40
C LEU A 28 7.15 -2.09 -6.92
N ARG A 29 7.42 -2.26 -8.22
CA ARG A 29 7.68 -3.58 -8.82
C ARG A 29 8.88 -4.26 -8.17
N TYR A 30 9.99 -3.53 -8.00
CA TYR A 30 11.15 -4.04 -7.29
C TYR A 30 10.79 -4.48 -5.86
N ALA A 31 10.00 -3.70 -5.13
CA ALA A 31 9.59 -4.05 -3.79
C ALA A 31 8.67 -5.28 -3.74
N GLN A 32 7.83 -5.48 -4.75
CA GLN A 32 6.98 -6.67 -4.88
C GLN A 32 7.80 -7.92 -5.17
N ASP A 33 8.77 -7.82 -6.07
CA ASP A 33 9.60 -8.96 -6.50
C ASP A 33 10.64 -9.35 -5.44
N TYR A 34 11.23 -8.37 -4.74
CA TYR A 34 12.42 -8.60 -3.90
C TYR A 34 12.24 -8.25 -2.42
N ASN A 35 11.25 -7.41 -2.09
CA ASN A 35 11.03 -6.93 -0.73
C ASN A 35 9.67 -7.38 -0.16
N GLY A 36 9.06 -8.41 -0.75
CA GLY A 36 7.81 -9.01 -0.28
C GLY A 36 6.66 -8.01 -0.10
N TYR A 37 6.69 -6.88 -0.82
CA TYR A 37 5.58 -5.94 -0.84
C TYR A 37 4.35 -6.64 -1.44
N PRO A 38 3.12 -6.36 -0.97
CA PRO A 38 1.96 -7.07 -1.46
C PRO A 38 1.80 -6.97 -2.99
N ILE A 39 1.49 -8.11 -3.62
CA ILE A 39 1.22 -8.22 -5.05
C ILE A 39 -0.24 -7.82 -5.28
N PRO A 40 -0.56 -7.00 -6.30
CA PRO A 40 -1.92 -6.62 -6.59
C PRO A 40 -2.74 -7.84 -7.02
N ILE A 41 -4.00 -7.85 -6.63
CA ILE A 41 -4.99 -8.80 -7.14
C ILE A 41 -5.90 -8.09 -8.14
N ARG A 42 -6.41 -8.84 -9.12
CA ARG A 42 -7.40 -8.30 -10.05
C ARG A 42 -8.79 -8.34 -9.41
N LEU A 43 -9.43 -7.19 -9.32
CA LEU A 43 -10.82 -7.04 -8.91
C LEU A 43 -11.58 -6.36 -10.05
N SER A 44 -12.43 -7.15 -10.74
CA SER A 44 -13.04 -6.76 -12.01
C SER A 44 -11.96 -6.33 -13.03
N ASP A 45 -11.98 -5.08 -13.49
CA ASP A 45 -11.03 -4.55 -14.48
C ASP A 45 -9.87 -3.75 -13.85
N MET A 46 -9.74 -3.76 -12.52
CA MET A 46 -8.74 -2.98 -11.78
C MET A 46 -7.76 -3.86 -11.01
N LEU A 47 -6.51 -3.40 -10.90
CA LEU A 47 -5.50 -3.98 -10.02
C LEU A 47 -5.57 -3.28 -8.65
N VAL A 48 -5.78 -4.06 -7.60
CA VAL A 48 -5.97 -3.54 -6.25
C VAL A 48 -5.09 -4.24 -5.23
N LEU A 49 -4.77 -3.54 -4.16
CA LEU A 49 -4.02 -4.04 -3.02
C LEU A 49 -4.88 -3.99 -1.76
N GLU A 50 -4.84 -5.07 -0.97
CA GLU A 50 -5.44 -5.06 0.36
C GLU A 50 -4.62 -4.19 1.30
N THR A 51 -5.26 -3.19 1.90
CA THR A 51 -4.60 -2.26 2.82
C THR A 51 -4.03 -2.96 4.06
N GLU A 52 -4.67 -4.04 4.53
CA GLU A 52 -4.17 -4.84 5.64
C GLU A 52 -2.83 -5.51 5.32
N ASN A 53 -2.63 -5.96 4.09
CA ASN A 53 -1.36 -6.56 3.69
C ASN A 53 -0.24 -5.52 3.64
N ILE A 54 -0.55 -4.29 3.18
CA ILE A 54 0.38 -3.16 3.22
C ILE A 54 0.75 -2.83 4.67
N VAL A 55 -0.23 -2.79 5.58
CA VAL A 55 -0.01 -2.52 7.01
C VAL A 55 0.85 -3.59 7.66
N ARG A 56 0.60 -4.88 7.36
CA ARG A 56 1.41 -6.00 7.85
C ARG A 56 2.85 -5.89 7.37
N TRP A 57 3.05 -5.67 6.07
CA TRP A 57 4.37 -5.48 5.45
C TRP A 57 5.14 -4.31 6.06
N ALA A 58 4.45 -3.21 6.34
CA ALA A 58 5.05 -2.02 6.91
C ALA A 58 5.47 -2.24 8.36
N ARG A 59 4.61 -2.87 9.16
CA ARG A 59 4.93 -3.20 10.56
C ARG A 59 6.08 -4.19 10.66
N SER A 60 6.18 -5.17 9.76
CA SER A 60 7.31 -6.11 9.75
C SER A 60 8.66 -5.43 9.45
N ARG A 61 8.64 -4.22 8.89
CA ARG A 61 9.81 -3.37 8.62
C ARG A 61 9.94 -2.21 9.58
N GLN A 62 9.21 -2.24 10.71
CA GLN A 62 9.27 -1.23 11.75
C GLN A 62 8.85 0.18 11.29
N PHE A 63 8.05 0.28 10.23
CA PHE A 63 7.39 1.54 9.86
C PHE A 63 6.30 1.88 10.87
N GLN A 64 6.14 3.17 11.16
CA GLN A 64 4.98 3.66 11.88
C GLN A 64 3.80 3.76 10.92
N VAL A 65 2.72 3.05 11.21
CA VAL A 65 1.50 3.08 10.38
C VAL A 65 0.47 3.99 11.00
N VAL A 66 0.08 5.04 10.29
CA VAL A 66 -1.05 5.90 10.64
C VAL A 66 -2.21 5.58 9.69
N ARG A 67 -3.40 5.34 10.25
CA ARG A 67 -4.60 5.08 9.45
C ARG A 67 -5.51 6.28 9.40
N HIS A 68 -5.76 6.79 8.20
CA HIS A 68 -6.65 7.93 7.97
C HIS A 68 -8.01 7.48 7.51
N THR A 69 -9.06 8.08 8.07
CA THR A 69 -10.41 7.95 7.52
C THR A 69 -10.50 8.96 6.39
N ILE A 70 -10.70 8.51 5.14
CA ILE A 70 -11.09 9.41 4.07
C ILE A 70 -12.58 9.71 4.32
N ALA A 71 -12.86 10.72 5.14
CA ALA A 71 -14.20 11.29 5.20
C ALA A 71 -14.34 12.12 3.92
N GLY A 72 -15.14 11.64 2.97
CA GLY A 72 -15.54 12.45 1.82
C GLY A 72 -16.25 13.71 2.34
N ALA A 73 -15.75 14.88 1.94
CA ALA A 73 -16.47 16.14 2.04
C ALA A 73 -17.58 16.18 0.99
#